data_AF-A0A5J4QXQ3-F1
#
_entry.id   AF-A0A5J4QXQ3-F1
#
_cell.length_a   1.000
_cell.length_b   1.000
_cell.length_c   1.000
_cell.angle_alpha   90.00
_cell.angle_beta   90.00
_cell.angle_gamma   90.00
#
_symmetry.space_group_name_H-M   'P 1'
#
loop_
_entity.id
_entity.type
_entity.pdbx_description
1 polymer ?
#
loop_
_entity_poly.entity_id
_entity_poly.type
_entity_poly.pdbx_seq_one_letter_code
_entity_poly.pdbx_strand_id
1 'polypeptide(L)'
;MSKLQYKYKDSADDWKILWRNVLRAAQYTTNFTRDFSPIYDQKQDLYYSAEHIDIQPVDFGGIEGIQYLDQGQLWELDGFGTLIKELQKNSYQAGVNLFGFPYDFRLAGAQQVLTNGMFDKLKQLIEQASKTNKQG
;
A
#
# COMPACT_ATOMS: atom_id res chain seq x y z
N MET A 1 1.81 5.55 -6.56
CA MET A 1 2.46 4.90 -5.38
C MET A 1 1.38 4.40 -4.44
N SER A 2 1.68 3.44 -3.57
CA SER A 2 0.72 2.94 -2.55
C SER A 2 0.84 3.75 -1.26
N LYS A 3 -0.29 3.98 -0.57
CA LYS A 3 -0.29 4.33 0.86
C LYS A 3 0.20 3.14 1.66
N LEU A 4 1.08 3.40 2.63
CA LEU A 4 1.55 2.41 3.58
C LEU A 4 1.14 2.81 4.99
N GLN A 5 0.78 1.82 5.79
CA GLN A 5 0.49 1.99 7.22
C GLN A 5 1.37 1.06 8.04
N TYR A 6 1.61 1.45 9.28
CA TYR A 6 2.42 0.69 10.21
C TYR A 6 1.73 0.52 11.57
N LYS A 7 2.14 -0.51 12.29
CA LYS A 7 1.76 -0.77 13.68
C LYS A 7 2.99 -1.23 14.47
N TYR A 8 3.15 -0.78 15.71
CA TYR A 8 4.20 -1.30 16.59
C TYR A 8 3.82 -2.70 17.08
N LYS A 9 4.75 -3.66 16.99
CA LYS A 9 4.48 -5.08 17.33
C LYS A 9 4.09 -5.28 18.78
N ASP A 10 4.70 -4.52 19.69
CA ASP A 10 4.45 -4.60 21.13
C ASP A 10 3.31 -3.68 21.61
N SER A 11 2.52 -3.13 20.69
CA SER A 11 1.45 -2.18 21.02
C SER A 11 0.08 -2.67 20.57
N ALA A 12 -0.92 -2.39 21.40
CA ALA A 12 -2.33 -2.55 21.04
C ALA A 12 -2.83 -1.47 20.07
N ASP A 13 -2.01 -0.46 19.75
CA ASP A 13 -2.36 0.66 18.88
C ASP A 13 -2.98 0.25 17.54
N ASP A 14 -3.83 1.12 17.01
CA ASP A 14 -4.33 1.03 15.65
C ASP A 14 -3.23 1.31 14.62
N TRP A 15 -3.49 0.88 13.38
CA TRP A 15 -2.65 1.19 12.24
C TRP A 15 -2.54 2.71 12.02
N LYS A 16 -1.32 3.18 11.83
CA LYS A 16 -0.99 4.59 11.60
C LYS A 16 -0.42 4.75 10.21
N ILE A 17 -0.71 5.88 9.54
CA ILE A 17 -0.16 6.16 8.21
C ILE A 17 1.36 6.33 8.31
N LEU A 18 2.07 5.45 7.60
CA LEU A 18 3.52 5.53 7.42
C LEU A 18 3.87 6.44 6.25
N TRP A 19 3.20 6.23 5.10
CA TRP A 19 3.46 6.94 3.85
C TRP A 19 2.15 7.44 3.21
N ARG A 20 2.02 8.74 2.90
CA ARG A 20 2.97 9.84 3.14
C ARG A 20 2.65 10.57 4.45
N ASN A 21 3.68 10.90 5.26
CA ASN A 21 3.52 11.71 6.48
C ASN A 21 4.64 12.76 6.56
N VAL A 22 4.42 13.90 5.90
CA VAL A 22 5.43 14.96 5.73
C VAL A 22 5.83 15.59 7.07
N LEU A 23 4.85 15.86 7.94
CA LEU A 23 5.10 16.45 9.26
C LEU A 23 5.99 15.52 10.09
N ARG A 24 5.71 14.21 10.08
CA ARG A 24 6.56 13.24 10.77
C ARG A 24 7.96 13.15 10.18
N ALA A 25 8.10 13.16 8.86
CA ALA A 25 9.40 13.15 8.20
C ALA A 25 10.24 14.40 8.55
N ALA A 26 9.60 15.56 8.70
CA ALA A 26 10.25 16.82 9.04
C ALA A 26 10.56 16.97 10.54
N GLN A 27 9.63 16.59 11.43
CA GLN A 27 9.75 16.79 12.89
C GLN A 27 10.48 15.65 13.60
N TYR A 28 10.38 14.43 13.08
CA TYR A 28 10.89 13.21 13.70
C TYR A 28 11.71 12.40 12.72
N THR A 29 12.64 13.05 12.00
CA THR A 29 13.39 12.46 10.88
C THR A 29 14.07 11.15 11.25
N THR A 30 14.76 11.07 12.39
CA THR A 30 15.46 9.84 12.81
C THR A 30 14.48 8.68 13.03
N ASN A 31 13.36 8.92 13.73
CA ASN A 31 12.34 7.90 13.97
C ASN A 31 11.64 7.51 12.68
N PHE A 32 11.34 8.47 11.81
CA PHE A 32 10.75 8.22 10.50
C PHE A 32 11.66 7.35 9.64
N THR A 33 12.95 7.69 9.54
CA THR A 33 13.92 6.91 8.77
C THR A 33 14.08 5.51 9.35
N ARG A 34 14.19 5.38 10.68
CA ARG A 34 14.29 4.07 11.35
C ARG A 34 13.10 3.17 11.04
N ASP A 35 11.89 3.72 10.94
CA ASP A 35 10.68 2.96 10.68
C ASP A 35 10.47 2.72 9.17
N PHE A 36 10.85 3.67 8.32
CA PHE A 36 10.61 3.61 6.88
C PHE A 36 11.68 2.82 6.12
N SER A 37 12.91 2.75 6.62
CA SER A 37 14.00 2.05 5.94
C SER A 37 13.85 0.53 6.01
N PRO A 38 13.89 -0.18 4.88
CA PRO A 38 13.93 -1.65 4.90
C PRO A 38 15.30 -2.16 5.36
N ILE A 39 15.31 -3.31 6.02
CA ILE A 39 16.51 -4.06 6.41
C ILE A 39 16.78 -5.12 5.32
N TYR A 40 17.99 -5.13 4.78
CA TYR A 40 18.40 -6.12 3.78
C TYR A 40 19.06 -7.34 4.43
N ASP A 41 18.58 -8.54 4.10
CA ASP A 41 19.22 -9.81 4.43
C ASP A 41 19.97 -10.35 3.21
N GLN A 42 21.29 -10.23 3.25
CA GLN A 42 22.18 -10.69 2.19
C GLN A 42 22.13 -12.21 1.97
N LYS A 43 21.83 -13.03 2.98
CA LYS A 43 21.83 -14.49 2.83
C LYS A 43 20.64 -14.98 2.01
N GLN A 44 19.50 -14.33 2.18
CA GLN A 44 18.26 -14.68 1.51
C GLN A 44 17.98 -13.80 0.29
N ASP A 45 18.72 -12.70 0.14
CA ASP A 45 18.48 -11.65 -0.84
C ASP A 45 17.07 -11.05 -0.72
N LEU A 46 16.67 -10.78 0.53
CA LEU A 46 15.34 -10.29 0.88
C LEU A 46 15.40 -8.98 1.67
N TYR A 47 14.32 -8.22 1.62
CA TYR A 47 14.13 -6.98 2.36
C TYR A 47 12.99 -7.15 3.37
N TYR A 48 13.19 -6.62 4.57
CA TYR A 48 12.23 -6.69 5.67
C TYR A 48 11.92 -5.30 6.21
N SER A 49 10.75 -5.16 6.83
CA SER A 49 10.46 -3.96 7.62
C SER A 49 11.31 -3.93 8.89
N ALA A 50 11.43 -2.76 9.51
CA ALA A 50 12.13 -2.63 10.78
C ALA A 50 11.56 -3.55 11.86
N GLU A 51 12.41 -4.10 12.72
CA GLU A 51 12.07 -5.22 13.61
C GLU A 51 10.90 -4.93 14.55
N HIS A 52 10.74 -3.67 14.98
CA HIS A 52 9.76 -3.22 15.98
C HIS A 52 8.37 -2.85 15.40
N ILE A 53 8.19 -2.92 14.08
CA ILE A 53 6.91 -2.57 13.43
C ILE A 53 6.50 -3.58 12.36
N ASP A 54 5.19 -3.71 12.19
CA ASP A 54 4.60 -4.30 11.00
C ASP A 54 4.19 -3.20 10.03
N ILE A 55 4.34 -3.45 8.73
CA ILE A 55 3.96 -2.51 7.66
C ILE A 55 3.12 -3.25 6.63
N GLN A 56 2.04 -2.61 6.20
CA GLN A 56 1.20 -3.13 5.12
C GLN A 56 0.67 -2.02 4.21
N PRO A 57 0.36 -2.34 2.94
CA PRO A 57 -0.43 -1.46 2.10
C PRO A 57 -1.82 -1.21 2.72
N VAL A 58 -2.34 0.00 2.52
CA VAL A 58 -3.71 0.35 2.90
C VAL A 58 -4.67 -0.19 1.84
N ASP A 59 -5.82 -0.74 2.26
CA ASP A 59 -6.97 -1.06 1.41
C ASP A 59 -6.65 -1.93 0.18
N PHE A 60 -6.09 -3.12 0.42
CA PHE A 60 -5.81 -4.08 -0.65
C PHE A 60 -7.11 -4.52 -1.35
N GLY A 61 -7.16 -4.38 -2.68
CA GLY A 61 -8.34 -4.67 -3.50
C GLY A 61 -9.33 -3.50 -3.61
N GLY A 62 -9.34 -2.59 -2.64
CA GLY A 62 -10.06 -1.32 -2.73
C GLY A 62 -9.25 -0.24 -3.45
N ILE A 63 -9.71 1.01 -3.39
CA ILE A 63 -9.11 2.14 -4.12
C ILE A 63 -8.44 3.16 -3.19
N GLU A 64 -8.76 3.17 -1.90
CA GLU A 64 -8.31 4.19 -0.95
C GLU A 64 -6.79 4.20 -0.77
N GLY A 65 -6.17 3.02 -0.92
CA GLY A 65 -4.73 2.82 -0.85
C GLY A 65 -3.94 3.42 -1.99
N ILE A 66 -4.59 3.79 -3.11
CA ILE A 66 -3.92 4.30 -4.31
C ILE A 66 -4.50 5.64 -4.80
N GLN A 67 -5.70 6.02 -4.34
CA GLN A 67 -6.41 7.21 -4.81
C GLN A 67 -5.62 8.49 -4.53
N TYR A 68 -5.21 8.69 -3.28
CA TYR A 68 -4.53 9.90 -2.82
C TYR A 68 -3.36 9.52 -1.93
N LEU A 69 -2.16 10.06 -2.12
CA LEU A 69 -1.00 9.67 -1.30
C LEU A 69 -0.94 10.39 0.05
N ASP A 70 -1.58 11.54 0.11
CA ASP A 70 -1.71 12.38 1.29
C ASP A 70 -3.12 12.97 1.25
N GLN A 71 -3.90 12.72 2.30
CA GLN A 71 -5.20 13.36 2.53
C GLN A 71 -5.10 14.34 3.73
N GLY A 72 -3.88 14.73 4.10
CA GLY A 72 -3.54 15.54 5.26
C GLY A 72 -3.25 17.02 4.98
N GLN A 73 -3.21 17.77 6.08
CA GLN A 73 -3.39 19.23 6.31
C GLN A 73 -2.86 20.29 5.32
N LEU A 74 -1.94 19.99 4.41
CA LEU A 74 -1.29 21.02 3.57
C LEU A 74 -1.76 20.99 2.11
N TRP A 75 -1.91 19.81 1.50
CA TRP A 75 -2.38 19.65 0.13
C TRP A 75 -2.65 18.17 -0.21
N GLU A 76 -3.64 17.93 -1.07
CA GLU A 76 -3.95 16.60 -1.60
C GLU A 76 -2.93 16.22 -2.68
N LEU A 77 -2.21 15.11 -2.49
CA LEU A 77 -1.35 14.56 -3.54
C LEU A 77 -2.11 13.49 -4.32
N ASP A 78 -2.48 13.82 -5.55
CA ASP A 78 -3.14 12.87 -6.44
C ASP A 78 -2.23 11.68 -6.75
N GLY A 79 -2.71 10.47 -6.41
CA GLY A 79 -2.05 9.22 -6.77
C GLY A 79 -2.66 8.68 -8.06
N PHE A 80 -3.94 8.34 -7.98
CA PHE A 80 -4.79 7.92 -9.09
C PHE A 80 -6.22 8.46 -8.96
N GLY A 81 -6.46 9.40 -8.05
CA GLY A 81 -7.77 9.91 -7.71
C GLY A 81 -8.48 10.58 -8.88
N THR A 82 -7.77 11.35 -9.70
CA THR A 82 -8.36 11.90 -10.93
C THR A 82 -8.80 10.80 -11.89
N LEU A 83 -7.93 9.80 -12.14
CA LEU A 83 -8.26 8.67 -13.01
C LEU A 83 -9.44 7.85 -12.47
N ILE A 84 -9.43 7.53 -11.17
CA ILE A 84 -10.50 6.78 -10.50
C ILE A 84 -11.83 7.53 -10.62
N LYS A 85 -11.83 8.85 -10.42
CA LYS A 85 -13.03 9.69 -10.60
C LYS A 85 -13.56 9.62 -12.04
N GLU A 86 -12.69 9.69 -13.05
CA GLU A 86 -13.11 9.57 -14.45
C GLU A 86 -13.66 8.17 -14.76
N LEU A 87 -13.04 7.11 -14.24
CA LEU A 87 -13.57 5.75 -14.38
C LEU A 87 -14.95 5.62 -13.72
N GLN A 88 -15.14 6.17 -12.52
CA GLN A 88 -16.41 6.13 -11.82
C GLN A 88 -17.52 6.87 -12.57
N LYS A 89 -17.22 8.00 -13.22
CA LYS A 89 -18.15 8.68 -14.14
C LYS A 89 -18.56 7.79 -15.33
N ASN A 90 -17.70 6.85 -15.72
CA ASN A 90 -17.95 5.86 -16.76
C ASN A 90 -18.45 4.52 -16.19
N SER A 91 -19.17 4.55 -15.06
CA SER A 91 -19.83 3.39 -14.45
C SER A 91 -18.90 2.32 -13.86
N TYR A 92 -17.61 2.63 -13.67
CA TYR A 92 -16.74 1.77 -12.87
C TYR A 92 -17.05 1.94 -11.37
N GLN A 93 -17.07 0.83 -10.65
CA GLN A 93 -17.37 0.74 -9.22
C GLN A 93 -16.24 0.01 -8.51
N ALA A 94 -15.72 0.66 -7.46
CA ALA A 94 -14.68 0.08 -6.62
C ALA A 94 -15.16 -1.25 -6.01
N GLY A 95 -14.31 -2.27 -6.05
CA GLY A 95 -14.63 -3.61 -5.54
C GLY A 95 -15.51 -4.46 -6.47
N VAL A 96 -15.96 -3.92 -7.61
CA VAL A 96 -16.80 -4.64 -8.59
C VAL A 96 -16.06 -4.85 -9.90
N ASN A 97 -15.78 -3.77 -10.62
CA ASN A 97 -15.07 -3.75 -11.89
C ASN A 97 -13.87 -2.78 -11.88
N LEU A 98 -13.58 -2.17 -10.73
CA LEU A 98 -12.42 -1.34 -10.46
C LEU A 98 -11.78 -1.77 -9.15
N PHE A 99 -10.49 -2.12 -9.19
CA PHE A 99 -9.75 -2.61 -8.04
C PHE A 99 -8.39 -1.95 -7.98
N GLY A 100 -7.94 -1.61 -6.78
CA GLY A 100 -6.56 -1.21 -6.54
C GLY A 100 -5.71 -2.40 -6.11
N PHE A 101 -4.45 -2.37 -6.54
CA PHE A 101 -3.43 -3.32 -6.09
C PHE A 101 -2.31 -2.55 -5.36
N PRO A 102 -2.56 -2.03 -4.15
CA PRO A 102 -1.52 -1.40 -3.36
C PRO A 102 -0.55 -2.47 -2.86
N TYR A 103 0.74 -2.16 -2.94
CA TYR A 103 1.83 -3.00 -2.47
C TYR A 103 2.90 -2.17 -1.76
N ASP A 104 3.72 -2.83 -0.94
CA ASP A 104 4.91 -2.21 -0.35
C ASP A 104 6.00 -2.05 -1.42
N PHE A 105 6.07 -0.84 -1.98
CA PHE A 105 7.01 -0.50 -3.03
C PHE A 105 8.48 -0.53 -2.58
N ARG A 106 8.74 -0.53 -1.27
CA ARG A 106 10.10 -0.66 -0.71
C ARG A 106 10.63 -2.10 -0.83
N LEU A 107 9.71 -3.06 -0.92
CA LEU A 107 9.96 -4.50 -0.92
C LEU A 107 9.69 -5.14 -2.29
N ALA A 108 9.79 -4.37 -3.38
CA ALA A 108 9.43 -4.82 -4.73
C ALA A 108 10.62 -5.39 -5.54
N GLY A 109 11.65 -5.92 -4.87
CA GLY A 109 12.78 -6.59 -5.53
C GLY A 109 12.36 -7.94 -6.15
N ALA A 110 13.06 -8.38 -7.21
CA ALA A 110 12.68 -9.58 -7.97
C ALA A 110 12.51 -10.83 -7.09
N GLN A 111 13.49 -11.12 -6.21
CA GLN A 111 13.42 -12.24 -5.27
C GLN A 111 12.30 -12.08 -4.23
N GLN A 112 12.06 -10.84 -3.78
CA GLN A 112 11.05 -10.54 -2.77
C GLN A 112 9.62 -10.76 -3.29
N VAL A 113 9.34 -10.33 -4.53
CA VAL A 113 8.02 -10.47 -5.15
C VAL A 113 7.68 -11.95 -5.42
N LEU A 114 8.69 -12.78 -5.68
CA LEU A 114 8.52 -14.23 -5.84
C LEU A 114 8.24 -14.96 -4.51
N THR A 115 8.64 -14.39 -3.38
CA THR A 115 8.59 -15.07 -2.07
C THR A 115 7.49 -14.54 -1.14
N ASN A 116 7.05 -13.29 -1.30
CA ASN A 116 6.07 -12.66 -0.41
C ASN A 116 4.59 -12.90 -0.80
N GLY A 117 4.33 -13.73 -1.80
CA GLY A 117 2.98 -14.05 -2.27
C GLY A 117 2.26 -12.89 -2.99
N MET A 118 2.98 -11.84 -3.41
CA MET A 118 2.39 -10.70 -4.13
C MET A 118 1.67 -11.15 -5.41
N PHE A 119 2.28 -12.04 -6.20
CA PHE A 119 1.66 -12.56 -7.42
C PHE A 119 0.42 -13.41 -7.15
N ASP A 120 0.41 -14.20 -6.07
CA ASP A 120 -0.77 -14.99 -5.69
C ASP A 120 -1.93 -14.08 -5.32
N LYS A 121 -1.67 -13.02 -4.54
CA LYS A 121 -2.67 -12.01 -4.20
C LYS A 121 -3.19 -11.27 -5.44
N LEU A 122 -2.30 -10.93 -6.38
CA LEU A 122 -2.70 -10.31 -7.65
C LEU A 122 -3.58 -11.23 -8.48
N LYS A 123 -3.19 -12.50 -8.59
CA LYS A 123 -3.96 -13.53 -9.30
C LYS A 123 -5.36 -13.68 -8.70
N GLN A 124 -5.46 -13.77 -7.38
CA GLN A 124 -6.75 -13.85 -6.68
C GLN A 124 -7.63 -12.62 -6.97
N LEU A 125 -7.04 -11.42 -6.99
CA LEU A 125 -7.77 -10.19 -7.31
C LEU A 125 -8.30 -10.19 -8.76
N ILE A 126 -7.48 -10.64 -9.73
CA ILE A 126 -7.90 -10.80 -11.13
C ILE A 126 -9.02 -11.83 -11.26
N GLU A 127 -8.90 -12.97 -10.58
CA GLU A 127 -9.93 -14.01 -10.59
C GLU A 127 -11.25 -13.53 -9.97
N GLN A 128 -11.18 -12.77 -8.88
CA GLN A 128 -12.34 -12.12 -8.28
C GLN A 128 -12.99 -11.14 -9.25
N ALA A 129 -12.22 -10.23 -9.85
CA ALA A 129 -12.72 -9.28 -10.84
C ALA A 129 -13.39 -9.98 -12.04
N SER A 130 -12.79 -11.07 -12.53
CA SER A 130 -13.34 -11.86 -13.63
C SER A 130 -14.67 -12.51 -13.28
N LYS A 131 -14.81 -13.06 -12.06
CA LYS A 131 -16.06 -13.69 -11.60
C LYS A 131 -17.18 -12.67 -11.44
N THR A 132 -16.89 -11.54 -10.79
CA THR A 132 -17.88 -10.48 -10.57
C THR A 132 -18.40 -9.90 -11.89
N ASN A 133 -17.52 -9.68 -12.87
CA ASN A 133 -17.90 -9.08 -14.15
C ASN A 133 -18.59 -10.04 -15.12
N LYS A 134 -18.56 -11.36 -14.87
CA LYS A 134 -19.28 -12.35 -15.69
C LYS A 134 -20.74 -12.55 -15.27
N GLN A 135 -21.15 -11.99 -14.13
CA GLN A 135 -22.50 -12.12 -13.58
C GLN A 135 -23.39 -10.89 -13.83
N GLY A 136 -22.88 -9.86 -14.53
CA GLY A 136 -23.65 -8.72 -15.02
C GLY A 136 -23.83 -8.78 -16.53
#